data_AF-A0A8J5CGH1-F1
#
_entry.id   AF-A0A8J5CGH1-F1
#
_cell.length_a   1.000
_cell.length_b   1.000
_cell.length_c   1.000
_cell.angle_alpha   90.00
_cell.angle_beta   90.00
_cell.angle_gamma   90.00
#
_symmetry.space_group_name_H-M   'P 1'
#
loop_
_entity.id
_entity.type
_entity.pdbx_description
1 polymer ?
#
loop_
_entity_poly.entity_id
_entity_poly.type
_entity_poly.pdbx_seq_one_letter_code
_entity_poly.pdbx_strand_id
1 'polypeptide(L)'
;MMAEGLGINGWSLSEIGLPSSQMIKLLNADFNTTNDVKDMKPSELSQASGLSLKESLEVLRLADNKQQPNPVDMLQMFQEGDELPQIVTFCKALDTLLGGGIPLQAITEVSGTPGIGKTQVW
;
A
#
# COMPACT_ATOMS: atom_id res chain seq x y z
N MET A 1 -9.21 9.67 12.47
CA MET A 1 -9.09 8.29 11.97
C MET A 1 -8.44 8.40 10.60
N MET A 2 -7.12 8.53 10.60
CA MET A 2 -6.32 8.55 9.37
C MET A 2 -5.93 7.10 9.12
N ALA A 3 -6.37 6.54 8.01
CA ALA A 3 -5.95 5.21 7.60
C ALA A 3 -4.52 5.36 7.07
N GLU A 4 -3.55 5.09 7.93
CA GLU A 4 -2.15 4.98 7.55
C GLU A 4 -1.99 3.89 6.49
N GLY A 5 -1.06 4.15 5.56
CA GLY A 5 -0.86 3.40 4.34
C GLY A 5 -0.66 1.91 4.59
N LEU A 6 -1.72 1.13 4.35
CA LEU A 6 -1.59 -0.30 4.14
C LEU A 6 -0.88 -0.49 2.78
N GLY A 7 0.28 -1.14 2.83
CA GLY A 7 1.34 -1.23 1.81
C GLY A 7 1.00 -1.88 0.46
N ILE A 8 -0.22 -1.68 -0.06
CA ILE A 8 -0.62 -2.09 -1.41
C ILE A 8 -0.86 -0.90 -2.35
N ASN A 9 -1.31 0.24 -1.82
CA ASN A 9 -1.80 1.34 -2.68
C ASN A 9 -0.90 2.59 -2.69
N GLY A 10 0.16 2.67 -1.89
CA GLY A 10 0.99 3.89 -1.81
C GLY A 10 0.25 5.05 -1.15
N TRP A 11 0.97 6.12 -0.78
CA TRP A 11 0.40 7.30 -0.10
C TRP A 11 -0.66 7.98 -0.96
N SER A 12 -1.70 8.55 -0.34
CA SER A 12 -2.65 9.38 -1.06
C SER A 12 -1.94 10.62 -1.58
N LEU A 13 -2.23 11.03 -2.82
CA LEU A 13 -1.67 12.27 -3.39
C LEU A 13 -2.00 13.51 -2.55
N SER A 14 -3.08 13.45 -1.77
CA SER A 14 -3.47 14.52 -0.83
C SER A 14 -2.48 14.73 0.33
N GLU A 15 -1.70 13.72 0.68
CA GLU A 15 -0.76 13.72 1.81
C GLU A 15 0.64 14.21 1.44
N ILE A 16 0.86 14.48 0.16
CA ILE A 16 2.16 14.89 -0.41
C ILE A 16 2.34 16.41 -0.36
N GLY A 17 1.30 17.15 0.04
CA GLY A 17 1.36 18.62 0.18
C GLY A 17 1.27 19.36 -1.16
N LEU A 18 0.55 18.78 -2.13
CA LEU A 18 0.36 19.40 -3.45
C LEU A 18 -0.66 20.56 -3.40
N PRO A 19 -0.49 21.60 -4.23
CA PRO A 19 -1.51 22.64 -4.41
C PRO A 19 -2.84 22.04 -4.88
N SER A 20 -3.96 22.60 -4.40
CA SER A 20 -5.31 22.12 -4.72
C SER A 20 -5.61 22.08 -6.23
N SER A 21 -5.01 22.99 -7.00
CA SER A 21 -5.13 23.02 -8.47
C SER A 21 -4.50 21.81 -9.16
N GLN A 22 -3.39 21.28 -8.61
CA GLN A 22 -2.73 20.08 -9.15
C GLN A 22 -3.47 18.82 -8.72
N MET A 23 -3.97 18.80 -7.48
CA MET A 23 -4.78 17.70 -6.94
C MET A 23 -6.04 17.45 -7.76
N ILE A 24 -6.79 18.49 -8.11
CA ILE A 24 -8.03 18.34 -8.90
C ILE A 24 -7.73 17.74 -10.28
N LYS A 25 -6.62 18.17 -10.91
CA LYS A 25 -6.20 17.66 -12.22
C LYS A 25 -5.78 16.19 -12.17
N LEU A 26 -5.09 15.79 -11.12
CA LEU A 26 -4.68 14.40 -10.90
C LEU A 26 -5.89 13.49 -10.63
N LEU A 27 -6.80 13.92 -9.75
CA LEU A 27 -8.03 13.19 -9.44
C LEU A 27 -8.95 13.04 -10.66
N ASN A 28 -9.10 14.09 -11.48
CA ASN A 28 -9.87 14.02 -12.72
C ASN A 28 -9.24 13.10 -13.78
N ALA A 29 -7.96 12.78 -13.64
CA ALA A 29 -7.23 11.85 -14.49
C ALA A 29 -7.07 10.46 -13.83
N ASP A 30 -7.89 10.17 -12.81
CA ASP A 30 -7.94 8.91 -12.06
C ASP A 30 -6.66 8.56 -11.27
N PHE A 31 -5.75 9.52 -11.05
CA PHE A 31 -4.60 9.34 -10.17
C PHE A 31 -5.00 9.64 -8.73
N ASN A 32 -4.95 8.62 -7.86
CA ASN A 32 -5.34 8.74 -6.45
C ASN A 32 -4.15 8.59 -5.50
N THR A 33 -3.12 7.87 -5.94
CA THR A 33 -2.01 7.43 -5.09
C THR A 33 -0.64 7.68 -5.71
N THR A 34 0.39 7.67 -4.87
CA THR A 34 1.79 7.71 -5.32
C THR A 34 2.18 6.54 -6.21
N ASN A 35 1.54 5.38 -6.04
CA ASN A 35 1.81 4.21 -6.89
C ASN A 35 1.33 4.42 -8.32
N ASP A 36 0.28 5.22 -8.54
CA ASP A 36 -0.25 5.49 -9.87
C ASP A 36 0.69 6.37 -10.71
N VAL A 37 1.54 7.17 -10.05
CA VAL A 37 2.43 8.14 -10.71
C VAL A 37 3.90 7.71 -10.73
N LYS A 38 4.35 6.81 -9.84
CA LYS A 38 5.78 6.50 -9.63
C LYS A 38 6.51 5.99 -10.88
N ASP A 39 5.84 5.22 -11.73
CA ASP A 39 6.44 4.57 -12.90
C ASP A 39 6.30 5.42 -14.17
N MET A 40 5.67 6.59 -14.09
CA MET A 40 5.42 7.48 -15.22
C MET A 40 6.56 8.46 -15.45
N LYS A 41 6.80 8.79 -16.73
CA LYS A 41 7.68 9.91 -17.07
C LYS A 41 6.96 11.25 -16.85
N PRO A 42 7.70 12.34 -16.56
CA PRO A 42 7.10 13.68 -16.43
C PRO A 42 6.27 14.10 -17.66
N SER A 43 6.67 13.67 -18.86
CA SER A 43 5.93 13.92 -20.10
C SER A 43 4.60 13.15 -20.15
N GLU A 44 4.59 11.90 -19.71
CA GLU A 44 3.39 11.04 -19.72
C GLU A 44 2.37 11.55 -18.70
N LEU A 45 2.83 11.91 -17.50
CA LEU A 45 1.99 12.50 -16.46
C LEU A 45 1.40 13.84 -16.93
N SER A 46 2.19 14.68 -17.59
CA SER A 46 1.73 15.96 -18.14
C SER A 46 0.62 15.78 -19.18
N GLN A 47 0.77 14.80 -20.08
CA GLN A 47 -0.24 14.50 -21.09
C GLN A 47 -1.52 13.91 -20.48
N ALA A 48 -1.39 13.03 -19.48
CA ALA A 48 -2.54 12.37 -18.86
C ALA A 48 -3.36 13.31 -17.96
N SER A 49 -2.70 14.23 -17.24
CA SER A 49 -3.34 15.09 -16.23
C SER A 49 -3.62 16.53 -16.68
N GLY A 50 -3.07 16.97 -17.81
CA GLY A 50 -3.12 18.39 -18.22
C GLY A 50 -2.32 19.32 -17.29
N LEU A 51 -1.38 18.76 -16.53
CA LEU A 51 -0.36 19.51 -15.79
C LEU A 51 0.72 20.02 -16.73
N SER A 52 1.34 21.13 -16.39
CA SER A 52 2.56 21.56 -17.07
C SER A 52 3.70 20.57 -16.77
N LEU A 53 4.72 20.55 -17.63
CA LEU A 53 5.89 19.69 -17.42
C LEU A 53 6.59 19.97 -16.09
N LYS A 54 6.60 21.23 -15.64
CA LYS A 54 7.19 21.65 -14.35
C LYS A 54 6.39 21.11 -13.17
N GLU A 55 5.06 21.22 -13.21
CA GLU A 55 4.19 20.69 -12.16
C GLU A 55 4.28 19.16 -12.09
N SER A 56 4.33 18.50 -13.25
CA SER A 56 4.45 17.03 -13.34
C SER A 56 5.76 16.55 -12.71
N LEU A 57 6.86 17.26 -12.95
CA LEU A 57 8.16 16.95 -12.36
C LEU A 57 8.13 17.15 -10.84
N GLU A 58 7.49 18.21 -10.36
CA GLU A 58 7.38 18.47 -8.93
C GLU A 58 6.54 17.42 -8.20
N VAL A 59 5.42 16.99 -8.80
CA VAL A 59 4.60 15.89 -8.28
C VAL A 59 5.43 14.61 -8.13
N LEU A 60 6.20 14.25 -9.15
CA LEU A 60 7.05 13.05 -9.12
C LEU A 60 8.15 13.15 -8.06
N ARG A 61 8.78 14.33 -7.90
CA ARG A 61 9.78 14.54 -6.84
C ARG A 61 9.20 14.40 -5.45
N LEU A 62 8.02 14.98 -5.21
CA LEU A 62 7.40 14.92 -3.90
C LEU A 62 6.89 13.51 -3.60
N ALA A 63 6.39 12.79 -4.60
CA ALA A 63 6.02 11.38 -4.49
C ALA A 63 7.24 10.49 -4.14
N ASP A 64 8.37 10.70 -4.82
CA ASP A 64 9.62 9.97 -4.57
C ASP A 64 10.18 10.26 -3.16
N ASN A 65 10.18 11.53 -2.73
CA ASN A 65 10.67 11.91 -1.39
C ASN A 65 9.83 11.30 -0.24
N LYS A 66 8.50 11.20 -0.43
CA LYS A 66 7.60 10.51 0.53
C LYS A 66 7.77 8.98 0.51
N GLN A 67 8.32 8.42 -0.56
CA GLN A 67 8.55 6.99 -0.71
C GLN A 67 9.92 6.54 -0.23
N GLN A 68 10.89 7.45 -0.08
CA GLN A 68 12.18 7.10 0.49
C GLN A 68 11.95 6.49 1.88
N PRO A 69 12.30 5.21 2.08
CA PRO A 69 12.13 4.59 3.37
C PRO A 69 13.03 5.34 4.34
N ASN A 70 12.43 6.01 5.32
CA ASN A 70 13.19 6.52 6.45
C ASN A 70 13.96 5.34 7.05
N PRO A 71 15.22 5.52 7.49
CA PRO A 71 15.94 4.47 8.18
C PRO A 71 15.12 4.04 9.39
N VAL A 72 14.55 2.83 9.34
CA VAL A 72 13.77 2.26 10.44
C VAL A 72 14.69 1.34 11.23
N ASP A 73 14.65 1.45 12.56
CA ASP A 73 15.38 0.52 13.43
C ASP A 73 14.73 -0.87 13.38
N MET A 74 15.54 -1.91 13.49
CA MET A 74 15.10 -3.31 13.45
C MET A 74 14.05 -3.62 14.54
N LEU A 75 14.20 -2.98 15.70
CA LEU A 75 13.25 -3.08 16.81
C LEU A 75 11.89 -2.45 16.47
N GLN A 76 11.89 -1.29 15.79
CA GLN A 76 10.66 -0.62 15.37
C GLN A 76 9.91 -1.46 14.33
N MET A 77 10.63 -1.99 13.32
CA MET A 77 10.02 -2.87 12.32
C MET A 77 9.38 -4.12 12.96
N PHE A 78 10.03 -4.69 13.98
CA PHE A 78 9.50 -5.85 14.68
C PHE A 78 8.21 -5.53 15.46
N GLN A 79 8.19 -4.38 16.15
CA GLN A 79 7.01 -3.93 16.90
C GLN A 79 5.82 -3.65 15.98
N GLU A 80 6.04 -2.98 14.85
CA GLU A 80 5.01 -2.73 13.84
C GLU A 80 4.47 -4.04 13.22
N GLY A 81 5.34 -5.04 13.04
CA GLY A 81 4.94 -6.35 12.53
C GLY A 81 4.02 -7.13 13.47
N ASP A 82 4.23 -7.02 14.78
CA ASP A 82 3.40 -7.68 15.81
C ASP A 82 2.01 -7.03 15.92
N GLU A 83 1.88 -5.76 15.52
CA GLU A 83 0.62 -5.00 15.53
C GLU A 83 -0.24 -5.23 14.27
N LEU A 84 0.26 -5.95 13.26
CA LEU A 84 -0.51 -6.20 12.05
C LEU A 84 -1.77 -7.05 12.35
N PRO A 85 -2.96 -6.61 11.90
CA PRO A 85 -4.16 -7.39 12.08
C PRO A 85 -4.07 -8.74 11.37
N GLN A 86 -4.75 -9.74 11.90
CA GLN A 86 -4.76 -11.11 11.39
C GLN A 86 -6.18 -11.53 10.98
N ILE A 87 -6.29 -12.41 9.98
CA ILE A 87 -7.57 -12.97 9.54
C ILE A 87 -7.86 -14.25 10.34
N VAL A 88 -8.91 -14.25 11.15
CA VAL A 88 -9.31 -15.42 11.93
C VAL A 88 -9.81 -16.56 11.04
N THR A 89 -9.42 -17.79 11.34
CA THR A 89 -9.83 -19.00 10.62
C THR A 89 -11.14 -19.59 11.11
N PHE A 90 -11.74 -18.99 12.16
CA PHE A 90 -12.88 -19.52 12.93
C PHE A 90 -12.64 -20.89 13.58
N CYS A 91 -11.38 -21.35 13.61
CA CYS A 91 -10.94 -22.52 14.34
C CYS A 91 -9.99 -22.08 15.44
N LYS A 92 -10.47 -21.98 16.68
CA LYS A 92 -9.67 -21.47 17.82
C LYS A 92 -8.32 -22.18 17.96
N ALA A 93 -8.28 -23.49 17.74
CA ALA A 93 -7.03 -24.26 17.83
C ALA A 93 -6.02 -23.86 16.74
N LEU A 94 -6.50 -23.63 15.51
CA LEU A 94 -5.68 -23.20 14.39
C LEU A 94 -5.23 -21.74 14.56
N ASP A 95 -6.14 -20.85 14.98
CA ASP A 95 -5.80 -19.45 15.28
C ASP A 95 -4.74 -19.37 16.37
N THR A 96 -4.86 -20.18 17.43
CA THR A 96 -3.84 -20.23 18.50
C THR A 96 -2.49 -20.72 17.96
N LEU A 97 -2.50 -21.73 17.08
CA LEU A 97 -1.28 -22.26 16.45
C LEU A 97 -0.59 -21.21 15.57
N LEU A 98 -1.36 -20.36 14.89
CA LEU A 98 -0.86 -19.32 13.99
C LEU A 98 -0.55 -17.98 14.70
N GLY A 99 -0.77 -17.87 16.01
CA GLY A 99 -0.52 -16.63 16.76
C GLY A 99 -1.65 -15.59 16.67
N GLY A 100 -2.87 -16.04 16.38
CA GLY A 100 -4.10 -15.22 16.33
C GLY A 100 -4.92 -15.41 15.05
N GLY A 101 -4.34 -15.99 14.00
CA GLY A 101 -4.96 -16.13 12.67
C GLY A 101 -3.95 -16.09 11.53
N ILE A 102 -4.43 -15.92 10.30
CA ILE A 102 -3.60 -15.80 9.10
C ILE A 102 -3.00 -14.38 9.03
N PRO A 103 -1.66 -14.22 8.91
CA PRO A 103 -1.02 -12.91 8.89
C PRO A 103 -1.33 -12.13 7.61
N LEU A 104 -1.57 -10.82 7.74
CA LEU A 104 -1.63 -9.90 6.60
C LEU A 104 -0.22 -9.59 6.07
N GLN A 105 -0.15 -9.14 4.81
CA GLN A 105 1.10 -8.80 4.11
C GLN A 105 2.11 -9.97 3.99
N ALA A 106 1.65 -11.19 4.20
CA ALA A 106 2.43 -12.42 4.02
C ALA A 106 1.68 -13.40 3.13
N ILE A 107 2.42 -14.32 2.51
CA ILE A 107 1.84 -15.43 1.73
C ILE A 107 1.72 -16.64 2.66
N THR A 108 0.51 -17.18 2.78
CA THR A 108 0.23 -18.40 3.54
C THR A 108 -0.10 -19.56 2.60
N GLU A 109 0.64 -20.65 2.68
CA GLU A 109 0.42 -21.85 1.87
C GLU A 109 -0.33 -22.93 2.67
N VAL A 110 -1.41 -23.48 2.09
CA VAL A 110 -2.15 -24.62 2.65
C VAL A 110 -1.96 -25.84 1.76
N SER A 111 -1.19 -26.84 2.23
CA SER A 111 -0.86 -28.05 1.48
C SER A 111 -1.33 -29.33 2.19
N GLY A 112 -1.52 -30.41 1.44
CA GLY A 112 -1.99 -31.69 1.98
C GLY A 112 -2.63 -32.61 0.93
N THR A 113 -2.94 -33.84 1.32
CA THR A 113 -3.51 -34.88 0.44
C THR A 113 -4.88 -34.48 -0.16
N PRO A 114 -5.32 -35.11 -1.26
CA PRO A 114 -6.66 -34.90 -1.79
C PRO A 114 -7.74 -35.18 -0.74
N GLY A 115 -8.77 -34.33 -0.66
CA GLY A 115 -9.89 -34.52 0.28
C GLY A 115 -9.68 -34.00 1.71
N ILE A 116 -8.50 -33.47 2.07
CA ILE A 116 -8.22 -32.97 3.44
C ILE A 116 -8.90 -31.63 3.80
N GLY A 117 -9.74 -31.09 2.91
CA GLY A 117 -10.49 -29.86 3.18
C GLY A 117 -9.79 -28.55 2.84
N LYS A 118 -8.69 -28.55 2.05
CA LYS A 118 -8.00 -27.32 1.62
C LYS A 118 -8.97 -26.25 1.05
N THR A 119 -9.90 -26.66 0.18
CA THR A 119 -10.89 -25.77 -0.44
C THR A 119 -11.98 -25.29 0.53
N GLN A 120 -12.16 -25.94 1.69
CA GLN A 120 -13.15 -25.51 2.69
C GLN A 120 -12.62 -24.40 3.59
N VAL A 121 -11.29 -24.20 3.60
CA VAL A 121 -10.60 -23.13 4.34
C VAL A 121 -10.59 -21.81 3.54
N TRP A 122 -10.84 -21.87 2.22
CA TRP A 122 -10.80 -20.72 1.30
C TRP A 122 -12.18 -20.33 0.77
#